data_AF-A0A267MCF7-F1
#
_entry.id   AF-A0A267MCF7-F1
#
_cell.length_a   1.000
_cell.length_b   1.000
_cell.length_c   1.000
_cell.angle_alpha   90.00
_cell.angle_beta   90.00
_cell.angle_gamma   90.00
#
_symmetry.space_group_name_H-M   'P 1'
#
loop_
_entity.id
_entity.type
_entity.pdbx_description
1 polymer ?
#
loop_
_entity_poly.entity_id
_entity_poly.type
_entity_poly.pdbx_seq_one_letter_code
_entity_poly.pdbx_strand_id
1 'polypeptide(L)'
;MPYSPKKPCRYPGCPRLTHNTYCDVHAKQVSSHYNRYQRPKRSRPRYHRGWPKIRQRYLLHHPFCEMCLSQGRYTQATEVHHVLPLEHGGTNEFKNLMALCKPCHSRITAQMDDRWHKKPRRYHY
;
A
#
# COMPACT_ATOMS: atom_id res chain seq x y z
N MET A 1 20.02 -40.07 12.65
CA MET A 1 21.10 -39.17 12.18
C MET A 1 21.68 -38.44 13.38
N PRO A 2 23.01 -38.43 13.57
CA PRO A 2 23.62 -37.71 14.68
C PRO A 2 23.47 -36.20 14.51
N TYR A 3 23.18 -35.49 15.59
CA TYR A 3 23.02 -34.04 15.58
C TYR A 3 24.37 -33.36 15.82
N SER A 4 24.56 -32.17 15.22
CA SER A 4 25.80 -31.43 15.43
C SER A 4 25.90 -30.94 16.88
N PRO A 5 27.12 -30.94 17.46
CA PRO A 5 27.34 -30.41 18.79
C PRO A 5 26.97 -28.92 18.85
N LYS A 6 26.58 -28.46 20.03
CA LYS A 6 26.27 -27.04 20.24
C LYS A 6 27.55 -26.21 20.05
N LYS A 7 27.41 -25.08 19.36
CA LYS A 7 28.47 -24.11 19.11
C LYS A 7 28.26 -22.84 19.94
N PRO A 8 29.31 -22.07 20.25
CA PRO A 8 29.15 -20.81 20.96
C PRO A 8 28.31 -19.81 20.16
N CYS A 9 27.53 -19.00 20.88
CA CYS A 9 26.78 -17.90 20.30
C CYS A 9 27.74 -16.88 19.66
N ARG A 10 27.45 -16.43 18.43
CA ARG A 10 28.29 -15.45 17.71
C ARG A 10 28.22 -14.01 18.26
N TYR A 11 27.41 -13.76 19.29
CA TYR A 11 27.33 -12.42 19.89
C TYR A 11 28.59 -12.15 20.74
N PRO A 12 29.26 -11.01 20.59
CA PRO A 12 30.49 -10.71 21.32
C PRO A 12 30.33 -10.90 22.83
N GLY A 13 31.21 -11.69 23.43
CA GLY A 13 31.22 -11.94 24.89
C GLY A 13 30.11 -12.87 25.41
N CYS A 14 29.32 -13.53 24.55
CA CYS A 14 28.29 -14.46 25.00
C CYS A 14 28.84 -15.88 25.23
N PRO A 15 28.79 -16.43 26.47
CA PRO A 15 29.28 -17.78 26.75
C PRO A 15 28.27 -18.90 26.42
N ARG A 16 27.06 -18.57 25.94
CA ARG A 16 25.98 -19.57 25.74
C ARG A 16 26.22 -20.40 24.49
N LEU A 17 25.94 -21.70 24.60
CA LEU A 17 25.97 -22.65 23.50
C LEU A 17 24.60 -22.76 22.82
N THR A 18 24.59 -22.82 21.49
CA THR A 18 23.39 -22.85 20.63
C THR A 18 23.64 -23.74 19.41
N HIS A 19 22.58 -24.27 18.81
CA HIS A 19 22.68 -24.92 17.49
C HIS A 19 22.55 -23.93 16.34
N ASN A 20 22.00 -22.74 16.61
CA ASN A 20 21.82 -21.65 15.66
C ASN A 20 23.03 -20.70 15.67
N THR A 21 22.97 -19.62 14.88
CA THR A 21 24.01 -18.57 14.86
C THR A 21 24.09 -17.79 16.18
N TYR A 22 22.94 -17.59 16.83
CA TYR A 22 22.79 -16.87 18.10
C TYR A 22 21.98 -17.71 19.10
N CYS A 23 22.13 -17.44 20.40
CA CYS A 23 21.21 -17.93 21.41
C CYS A 23 19.87 -17.19 21.32
N ASP A 24 18.80 -17.70 21.92
CA ASP A 24 17.45 -17.15 21.76
C ASP A 24 17.34 -15.66 22.15
N VAL A 25 18.12 -15.23 23.15
CA VAL A 25 18.19 -13.83 23.57
C VAL A 25 18.82 -12.96 22.48
N HIS A 26 20.00 -13.34 21.98
CA HIS A 26 20.71 -12.56 20.97
C HIS A 26 20.04 -12.65 19.59
N ALA A 27 19.37 -13.76 19.27
CA ALA A 27 18.56 -13.88 18.06
C ALA A 27 17.44 -12.82 18.05
N LYS A 28 16.75 -12.63 19.18
CA LYS A 28 15.73 -11.58 19.33
C LYS A 28 16.33 -10.18 19.24
N GLN A 29 17.46 -9.93 19.90
CA GLN A 29 18.12 -8.62 19.89
C GLN A 29 18.58 -8.22 18.48
N VAL A 30 19.29 -9.11 17.78
CA VAL A 30 19.78 -8.86 16.42
C VAL A 30 18.61 -8.69 15.44
N SER A 31 17.57 -9.52 15.55
CA SER A 31 16.36 -9.39 14.72
C SER A 31 15.63 -8.07 14.97
N SER A 32 15.50 -7.64 16.23
CA SER A 32 14.90 -6.36 16.58
C SER A 32 15.69 -5.18 16.00
N HIS A 33 17.02 -5.20 16.15
CA HIS A 33 17.91 -4.19 15.59
C HIS A 33 17.80 -4.11 14.06
N TYR A 34 17.84 -5.27 13.38
CA TYR A 34 17.65 -5.33 11.94
C TYR A 34 16.30 -4.74 11.53
N ASN A 35 15.19 -5.19 12.14
CA ASN A 35 13.85 -4.70 11.80
C ASN A 35 13.66 -3.21 12.04
N ARG A 36 14.32 -2.64 13.06
CA ARG A 36 14.19 -1.22 13.42
C ARG A 36 15.06 -0.30 12.57
N TYR A 37 16.31 -0.68 12.30
CA TYR A 37 17.31 0.23 11.75
C TYR A 37 17.80 -0.14 10.34
N GLN A 38 17.75 -1.41 9.96
CA GLN A 38 18.37 -1.88 8.70
C GLN A 38 17.36 -2.38 7.69
N ARG A 39 16.20 -2.87 8.13
CA ARG A 39 15.18 -3.41 7.25
C ARG A 39 14.64 -2.25 6.41
N PRO A 40 14.78 -2.30 5.07
CA PRO A 40 14.20 -1.27 4.23
C PRO A 40 12.70 -1.25 4.48
N LYS A 41 12.16 -0.03 4.66
CA LYS A 41 10.73 0.18 4.83
C LYS A 41 10.06 -0.25 3.53
N ARG A 42 9.71 -1.54 3.43
CA ARG A 42 8.91 -2.05 2.32
C ARG A 42 7.57 -1.33 2.46
N SER A 43 7.32 -0.34 1.61
CA SER A 43 5.99 0.21 1.43
C SER A 43 5.12 -0.99 1.09
N ARG A 44 4.27 -1.43 2.02
CA ARG A 44 3.21 -2.39 1.68
C ARG A 44 2.51 -1.76 0.48
N PRO A 45 2.47 -2.44 -0.68
CA PRO A 45 1.78 -1.89 -1.83
C PRO A 45 0.39 -1.46 -1.36
N ARG A 46 0.07 -0.17 -1.53
CA ARG A 46 -1.26 0.37 -1.15
C ARG A 46 -2.38 -0.41 -1.84
N TYR A 47 -2.06 -1.03 -2.97
CA TYR A 47 -2.97 -1.79 -3.80
C TYR A 47 -2.43 -3.19 -4.08
N HIS A 48 -3.35 -4.11 -4.36
CA HIS A 48 -3.03 -5.43 -4.90
C HIS A 48 -2.17 -5.34 -6.16
N ARG A 49 -1.38 -6.39 -6.46
CA ARG A 49 -0.45 -6.43 -7.60
C ARG A 49 -1.12 -6.22 -8.97
N GLY A 50 -2.42 -6.45 -9.08
CA GLY A 50 -3.20 -6.28 -10.31
C GLY A 50 -3.57 -4.82 -10.64
N TRP A 51 -3.51 -3.91 -9.66
CA TRP A 51 -3.97 -2.53 -9.82
C TRP A 51 -3.30 -1.78 -10.97
N PRO A 52 -1.96 -1.84 -11.17
CA PRO A 52 -1.33 -1.16 -12.30
C PRO A 52 -1.91 -1.58 -13.66
N LYS A 53 -2.23 -2.86 -13.84
CA LYS A 53 -2.82 -3.39 -15.08
C LYS A 53 -4.25 -2.89 -15.28
N ILE A 54 -5.07 -2.94 -14.22
CA ILE A 54 -6.46 -2.46 -14.26
C ILE A 54 -6.48 -0.95 -14.57
N ARG A 55 -5.65 -0.17 -13.86
CA ARG A 55 -5.51 1.27 -14.06
C ARG A 55 -5.13 1.62 -15.51
N GLN A 56 -4.12 0.93 -16.06
CA GLN A 56 -3.69 1.16 -17.44
C GLN A 56 -4.80 0.84 -18.43
N ARG A 57 -5.46 -0.32 -18.28
CA ARG A 57 -6.57 -0.72 -19.15
C ARG A 57 -7.73 0.27 -19.08
N TYR A 58 -8.06 0.75 -17.89
CA TYR A 58 -9.13 1.71 -17.70
C TYR A 58 -8.81 3.05 -18.39
N LEU A 59 -7.60 3.61 -18.20
CA LEU A 59 -7.19 4.85 -18.88
C LEU A 59 -7.14 4.74 -20.40
N LEU A 60 -6.88 3.55 -20.95
CA LEU A 60 -6.94 3.32 -22.40
C LEU A 60 -8.38 3.39 -22.93
N HIS A 61 -9.36 2.86 -22.19
CA HIS A 61 -10.77 2.94 -22.55
C HIS A 61 -11.39 4.32 -22.26
N HIS A 62 -10.87 5.02 -21.25
CA HIS A 62 -11.35 6.32 -20.79
C HIS A 62 -10.21 7.37 -20.86
N PRO A 63 -9.83 7.81 -22.08
CA PRO A 63 -8.67 8.70 -22.27
C PRO A 63 -8.92 10.13 -21.77
N PHE A 64 -10.17 10.51 -21.54
CA PHE A 64 -10.56 11.85 -21.10
C PHE A 64 -11.14 11.84 -19.69
N CYS A 65 -10.97 12.96 -18.99
CA CYS A 65 -11.51 13.19 -17.66
C CYS A 65 -13.04 13.23 -17.72
N GLU A 66 -13.71 12.29 -17.07
CA GLU A 66 -15.17 12.16 -17.08
C GLU A 66 -15.86 13.40 -16.47
N MET A 67 -15.25 13.99 -15.45
CA MET A 67 -15.72 15.24 -14.83
C MET A 67 -15.57 16.46 -15.73
N CYS A 68 -14.56 16.49 -16.59
CA CYS A 68 -14.43 17.57 -17.56
C CYS A 68 -15.40 17.37 -18.73
N LEU A 69 -15.56 16.11 -19.19
CA LEU A 69 -16.48 15.76 -20.27
C LEU A 69 -17.93 16.14 -19.92
N SER A 70 -18.39 15.89 -18.69
CA SER A 70 -19.72 16.31 -18.25
C SER A 70 -19.93 17.82 -18.24
N GLN A 71 -18.83 18.59 -18.25
CA GLN A 71 -18.81 20.05 -18.36
C GLN A 71 -18.53 20.52 -19.80
N GLY A 72 -18.53 19.63 -20.79
CA GLY A 72 -18.23 19.95 -22.19
C GLY A 72 -16.74 20.22 -22.47
N ARG A 73 -15.84 19.85 -21.56
CA ARG A 73 -14.39 20.07 -21.70
C ARG A 73 -13.66 18.75 -21.98
N TYR A 74 -12.82 18.75 -23.01
CA TYR A 74 -12.00 17.59 -23.37
C TYR A 74 -10.60 17.71 -22.75
N THR A 75 -10.45 17.20 -21.54
CA THR A 75 -9.15 17.16 -20.84
C THR A 75 -8.67 15.72 -20.72
N GLN A 76 -7.39 15.46 -21.00
CA GLN A 76 -6.82 14.12 -20.86
C GLN A 76 -6.90 13.61 -19.41
N ALA A 77 -7.32 12.36 -19.24
CA ALA A 77 -7.26 11.67 -17.96
C ALA A 77 -5.84 11.16 -17.70
N THR A 78 -5.38 11.34 -16.47
CA THR A 78 -4.03 10.92 -16.03
C THR A 78 -4.10 10.07 -14.77
N GLU A 79 -5.22 10.11 -14.05
CA GLU A 79 -5.42 9.45 -12.77
C GLU A 79 -6.74 8.68 -12.79
N VAL A 80 -6.82 7.62 -11.98
CA VAL A 80 -8.03 6.81 -11.82
C VAL A 80 -8.42 6.86 -10.36
N HIS A 81 -9.64 7.30 -10.11
CA HIS A 81 -10.21 7.45 -8.77
C HIS A 81 -11.19 6.31 -8.49
N HIS A 82 -11.16 5.76 -7.27
CA HIS A 82 -12.18 4.83 -6.79
C HIS A 82 -13.39 5.59 -6.26
N VAL A 83 -14.56 5.47 -6.88
CA VAL A 83 -15.77 6.20 -6.46
C VAL A 83 -16.13 5.88 -5.00
N LEU A 84 -16.12 4.60 -4.64
CA LEU A 84 -16.09 4.12 -3.27
C LEU A 84 -14.65 3.75 -2.89
N PRO A 85 -14.06 4.38 -1.86
CA PRO A 85 -12.73 4.03 -1.39
C PRO A 85 -12.61 2.55 -1.01
N LEU A 86 -11.45 1.95 -1.26
CA LEU A 86 -11.19 0.54 -0.91
C LEU A 86 -11.35 0.26 0.59
N GLU A 87 -11.05 1.24 1.44
CA GLU A 87 -11.21 1.15 2.90
C GLU A 87 -12.68 1.04 3.33
N HIS A 88 -13.61 1.47 2.48
CA HIS A 88 -15.05 1.41 2.70
C HIS A 88 -15.74 0.30 1.87
N GLY A 89 -14.98 -0.69 1.40
CA GLY A 89 -15.53 -1.82 0.63
C GLY A 89 -15.57 -1.61 -0.88
N GLY A 90 -14.91 -0.55 -1.39
CA GLY A 90 -14.73 -0.35 -2.82
C GLY A 90 -14.00 -1.51 -3.50
N THR A 91 -14.36 -1.78 -4.76
CA THR A 91 -13.71 -2.79 -5.60
C THR A 91 -12.84 -2.14 -6.68
N ASN A 92 -11.97 -2.92 -7.34
CA ASN A 92 -11.24 -2.48 -8.54
C ASN A 92 -12.01 -2.77 -9.84
N GLU A 93 -13.32 -2.96 -9.75
CA GLU A 93 -14.18 -3.19 -10.90
C GLU A 93 -14.40 -1.88 -11.65
N PHE A 94 -14.53 -1.95 -12.98
CA PHE A 94 -14.65 -0.77 -13.84
C PHE A 94 -15.79 0.17 -13.42
N LYS A 95 -16.90 -0.37 -12.88
CA LYS A 95 -18.02 0.42 -12.36
C LYS A 95 -17.68 1.32 -11.16
N ASN A 96 -16.64 0.98 -10.40
CA ASN A 96 -16.19 1.73 -9.23
C ASN A 96 -14.99 2.64 -9.56
N LEU A 97 -14.60 2.74 -10.82
CA LEU A 97 -13.49 3.57 -11.26
C LEU A 97 -14.00 4.78 -12.02
N MET A 98 -13.21 5.86 -12.00
CA MET A 98 -13.47 7.09 -12.73
C MET A 98 -12.15 7.67 -13.24
N ALA A 99 -12.09 8.00 -14.53
CA ALA A 99 -10.92 8.59 -15.17
C ALA A 99 -10.92 10.11 -14.96
N LEU A 100 -9.84 10.65 -14.38
CA LEU A 100 -9.75 12.05 -14.00
C LEU A 100 -8.44 12.69 -14.44
N CYS A 101 -8.49 14.00 -14.67
CA CYS A 101 -7.30 14.84 -14.71
C CYS A 101 -6.85 15.19 -13.29
N LYS A 102 -5.56 15.52 -13.10
CA LYS A 102 -4.99 15.87 -11.78
C LYS A 102 -5.79 16.92 -11.00
N PRO A 103 -6.28 18.02 -11.60
CA PRO A 103 -7.07 19.01 -10.86
C PRO A 103 -8.39 18.45 -10.33
N CYS A 104 -9.13 17.70 -11.16
CA CYS A 104 -10.39 17.09 -10.76
C CYS A 104 -10.18 16.02 -9.69
N HIS A 105 -9.15 15.19 -9.84
CA HIS A 105 -8.79 14.18 -8.86
C HIS A 105 -8.45 14.81 -7.51
N SER A 106 -7.56 15.82 -7.49
CA SER A 106 -7.18 16.54 -6.27
C SER A 106 -8.39 17.18 -5.57
N ARG A 107 -9.30 17.77 -6.34
CA ARG A 107 -10.53 18.38 -5.81
C ARG A 107 -11.45 17.34 -5.17
N ILE A 108 -11.66 16.19 -5.82
CA ILE A 108 -12.50 15.11 -5.28
C ILE A 108 -11.86 14.52 -4.03
N THR A 109 -10.55 14.23 -4.06
CA THR A 109 -9.83 13.73 -2.88
C THR A 109 -9.95 14.70 -1.72
N ALA A 110 -9.77 16.01 -1.93
CA ALA A 110 -9.93 17.01 -0.86
C ALA A 110 -11.37 17.06 -0.30
N GLN A 111 -12.38 16.79 -1.11
CA GLN A 111 -13.79 16.73 -0.69
C GLN A 111 -14.18 15.39 -0.01
N MET A 112 -13.44 14.32 -0.29
CA MET A 112 -13.68 12.98 0.25
C MET A 112 -12.83 12.66 1.47
N ASP A 113 -11.66 13.26 1.60
CA ASP A 113 -10.76 13.03 2.72
C ASP A 113 -11.39 13.62 3.98
N ASP A 114 -11.92 12.74 4.84
CA ASP A 114 -12.50 13.06 6.15
C ASP A 114 -11.47 13.73 7.08
N ARG A 115 -10.19 13.84 6.68
CA ARG A 115 -9.15 14.59 7.40
C ARG A 115 -9.56 16.00 7.84
N TRP A 116 -10.45 16.67 7.10
CA TRP A 116 -10.92 18.02 7.43
C TRP A 116 -12.38 18.08 7.93
N HIS A 117 -13.13 16.97 7.88
CA HIS A 117 -14.56 16.95 8.19
C HIS A 117 -14.88 16.01 9.36
N LYS A 118 -15.48 16.57 10.43
CA LYS A 118 -15.79 15.85 11.68
C LYS A 118 -16.93 14.81 11.61
N LYS A 119 -17.52 14.56 10.43
CA LYS A 119 -18.65 13.60 10.28
C LYS A 119 -18.32 12.58 9.17
N PRO A 120 -18.40 11.27 9.45
CA PRO A 120 -18.19 10.26 8.42
C PRO A 120 -19.27 10.39 7.34
N ARG A 121 -18.84 10.47 6.07
CA ARG A 121 -19.79 10.48 4.94
C ARG A 121 -20.44 9.11 4.83
N ARG A 122 -21.77 9.07 4.71
CA ARG A 122 -22.50 7.84 4.34
C ARG A 122 -22.36 7.62 2.85
N TYR A 123 -21.64 6.57 2.47
CA TYR A 123 -21.60 6.11 1.09
C TYR A 123 -22.85 5.27 0.83
N HIS A 124 -23.66 5.66 -0.16
CA HIS A 124 -24.85 4.92 -0.60
C HIS A 124 -24.52 4.19 -1.92
N TYR A 125 -24.98 2.94 -2.04
CA TYR A 125 -24.81 2.07 -3.22
C TYR A 125 -25.98 2.24 -4.19
#